data_AF-A0A9W7EHI7-F1
#
_entry.id   AF-A0A9W7EHI7-F1
#
_cell.length_a   1.000
_cell.length_b   1.000
_cell.length_c   1.000
_cell.angle_alpha   90.00
_cell.angle_beta   90.00
_cell.angle_gamma   90.00
#
_symmetry.space_group_name_H-M   'P 1'
#
loop_
_entity.id
_entity.type
_entity.pdbx_description
1 polymer ?
#
loop_
_entity_poly.entity_id
_entity_poly.type
_entity_poly.pdbx_seq_one_letter_code
_entity_poly.pdbx_strand_id
1 'polypeptide(L)'
;MVLNSSRMPLSMSARGGSKYPPPRQPGTVNPKARREAGEGPRDAFDGLKLELMGKGGGMKSARLGGGGDDKKKVRMAAIQERNEKKAVRKKQQNIVLQKFLTKFGQSTDRATKSALANSITKMVTIYFDARSLGEDLTAAMLADLERRVEGACQKIPKEVEAYKRDFERSGAKGKYGSSSKPTNVPDLDLQAGGGSDLTLPSNINNDWAALTIANAIDFEEKKRKEKVDDKERKMKQRQKFDQQKAENDRRRQQEIEEGRLERLRNQEKFNDFKRQEAEQAEKKAKEHEELRRMYAQQVEQRRIEKEKEARRLKEEAEKDAARLARELKSSQDAALDLKRSERKRYQAMVDESARNEIVRQQEKEKQAAADRKLAADYKKKLDKEEAARAKALEDRMKRYEGIGEEWAKTGAGAQKAKEEAKILAIIAKEAAKKEQRDDDRNRADKEKIAHDKVMMKKLNARLLQEKKARDEHEKSMEAKFYSSMKQENEHAISMEKMKEENRKQAAYAYKEKLKQQQLDNLFRSNAAETNLAVSETERLMNSKLFEKLKTDKELIHKMQRKFEPVKPGLASQRARESARGGGGVADLVRMSGEERAKKVSPLKRRKNRTRR
;
A
#
# COMPACT_ATOMS: atom_id res chain seq x y z
N MET A 1 -4.61 44.60 55.28
CA MET A 1 -5.29 43.46 55.95
C MET A 1 -4.89 42.20 55.17
N VAL A 2 -4.23 41.18 55.75
CA VAL A 2 -4.73 40.27 56.82
C VAL A 2 -5.90 39.45 56.26
N LEU A 3 -5.90 38.12 56.11
CA LEU A 3 -4.90 37.03 56.27
C LEU A 3 -5.11 36.03 55.09
N ASN A 4 -4.50 34.84 54.89
CA ASN A 4 -3.72 33.83 55.65
C ASN A 4 -2.76 33.16 54.60
N SER A 5 -2.07 32.02 54.79
CA SER A 5 -1.23 31.43 55.87
C SER A 5 -1.11 29.91 55.63
N SER A 6 0.06 29.33 55.96
CA SER A 6 0.36 27.89 56.15
C SER A 6 0.54 26.99 54.92
N ARG A 7 1.49 26.04 54.89
CA ARG A 7 2.66 25.78 55.77
C ARG A 7 3.70 24.90 55.03
N MET A 8 4.99 25.11 55.33
CA MET A 8 6.12 24.20 55.05
C MET A 8 6.49 23.43 56.36
N PRO A 9 7.57 22.62 56.43
CA PRO A 9 7.91 21.38 55.70
C PRO A 9 8.24 20.22 56.70
N LEU A 10 9.18 19.31 56.36
CA LEU A 10 9.75 18.19 57.19
C LEU A 10 8.89 16.89 57.26
N SER A 11 9.42 15.65 57.33
CA SER A 11 10.80 15.12 57.17
C SER A 11 10.84 13.57 57.07
N MET A 12 12.02 13.02 56.70
CA MET A 12 12.59 11.70 57.10
C MET A 12 11.97 10.33 56.69
N SER A 13 12.84 9.45 56.16
CA SER A 13 12.88 7.97 56.28
C SER A 13 11.75 7.11 55.65
N ALA A 14 11.98 5.87 55.17
CA ALA A 14 13.24 5.12 54.95
C ALA A 14 13.05 3.84 54.07
N ARG A 15 14.16 3.38 53.46
CA ARG A 15 14.55 1.98 53.11
C ARG A 15 13.79 1.17 52.04
N GLY A 16 14.61 0.50 51.21
CA GLY A 16 14.29 -0.71 50.43
C GLY A 16 14.18 -0.49 48.90
N GLY A 17 15.04 -1.04 48.03
CA GLY A 17 16.29 -1.79 48.21
C GLY A 17 16.53 -2.79 47.06
N SER A 18 17.78 -3.01 46.65
CA SER A 18 18.23 -4.08 45.72
C SER A 18 17.75 -3.94 44.25
N LYS A 19 18.49 -4.30 43.19
CA LYS A 19 19.88 -4.76 42.94
C LYS A 19 20.10 -4.61 41.41
N TYR A 20 21.22 -4.08 40.94
CA TYR A 20 21.95 -4.51 39.72
C TYR A 20 23.31 -3.77 39.64
N PRO A 21 24.41 -4.42 39.23
CA PRO A 21 25.75 -3.82 39.21
C PRO A 21 26.07 -3.10 37.89
N PRO A 22 26.96 -2.09 37.90
CA PRO A 22 27.51 -1.50 36.67
C PRO A 22 28.55 -2.43 36.00
N PRO A 23 28.75 -2.33 34.67
CA PRO A 23 29.69 -3.17 33.94
C PRO A 23 31.16 -2.83 34.24
N ARG A 24 32.01 -3.86 34.18
CA ARG A 24 33.47 -3.77 34.38
C ARG A 24 34.16 -3.02 33.24
N GLN A 25 35.19 -2.25 33.57
CA GLN A 25 36.22 -1.85 32.62
C GLN A 25 37.34 -2.92 32.53
N PRO A 26 37.81 -3.26 31.33
CA PRO A 26 39.20 -3.59 31.07
C PRO A 26 39.90 -2.36 30.44
N GLY A 27 41.18 -2.08 30.65
CA GLY A 27 42.19 -2.78 31.44
C GLY A 27 43.56 -2.24 30.99
N THR A 28 44.32 -1.64 31.90
CA THR A 28 45.63 -1.06 31.58
C THR A 28 46.68 -2.16 31.36
N VAL A 29 47.35 -2.14 30.21
CA VAL A 29 48.49 -3.04 29.94
C VAL A 29 49.76 -2.21 29.88
N ASN A 30 50.70 -2.52 30.77
CA ASN A 30 51.99 -1.87 30.93
C ASN A 30 53.04 -2.59 30.04
N PRO A 31 53.86 -1.89 29.23
CA PRO A 31 54.73 -2.55 28.26
C PRO A 31 56.10 -2.92 28.84
N LYS A 32 56.59 -4.14 28.59
CA LYS A 32 58.02 -4.48 28.65
C LYS A 32 58.37 -5.79 27.93
N ALA A 33 59.54 -5.77 27.29
CA ALA A 33 60.35 -6.90 26.83
C ALA A 33 59.79 -7.88 25.77
N ARG A 34 60.19 -7.67 24.50
CA ARG A 34 61.05 -8.64 23.80
C ARG A 34 61.92 -7.95 22.74
N ARG A 35 63.19 -8.36 22.64
CA ARG A 35 64.17 -7.96 21.61
C ARG A 35 64.33 -9.08 20.56
N GLU A 36 65.09 -8.79 19.50
CA GLU A 36 65.69 -9.72 18.51
C GLU A 36 64.71 -10.33 17.48
N ALA A 37 64.99 -10.38 16.17
CA ALA A 37 66.14 -9.91 15.36
C ALA A 37 65.76 -9.71 13.86
N GLY A 38 66.67 -9.15 13.03
CA GLY A 38 66.58 -8.96 11.57
C GLY A 38 66.14 -7.53 11.17
N GLU A 39 66.96 -6.60 10.65
CA GLU A 39 67.83 -6.63 9.45
C GLU A 39 67.05 -6.98 8.17
N GLY A 40 66.85 -6.13 7.15
CA GLY A 40 67.17 -4.71 6.85
C GLY A 40 66.56 -4.38 5.45
N PRO A 41 67.00 -3.36 4.67
CA PRO A 41 67.67 -2.11 4.99
C PRO A 41 66.73 -0.88 4.84
N ARG A 42 67.28 0.34 4.97
CA ARG A 42 66.57 1.62 4.87
C ARG A 42 66.89 2.33 3.56
N ASP A 43 65.96 3.14 3.07
CA ASP A 43 66.17 4.50 2.53
C ASP A 43 64.79 5.20 2.52
N ALA A 44 64.51 6.14 3.43
CA ALA A 44 64.89 7.55 3.39
C ALA A 44 63.92 8.41 2.54
N PHE A 45 63.03 9.17 3.21
CA PHE A 45 62.98 10.63 3.07
C PHE A 45 62.17 11.29 4.20
N ASP A 46 62.61 12.48 4.60
CA ASP A 46 62.14 13.20 5.79
C ASP A 46 60.86 14.04 5.59
N GLY A 47 60.16 14.24 6.72
CA GLY A 47 59.71 15.58 7.11
C GLY A 47 58.41 16.14 6.51
N LEU A 48 57.37 16.23 7.35
CA LEU A 48 56.99 17.53 7.90
C LEU A 48 56.07 17.41 9.12
N LYS A 49 56.48 18.10 10.19
CA LYS A 49 55.81 18.24 11.46
C LYS A 49 54.92 19.48 11.38
N LEU A 50 53.59 19.33 11.54
CA LEU A 50 52.70 20.48 11.75
C LEU A 50 51.81 20.26 12.97
N GLU A 51 51.81 21.26 13.85
CA GLU A 51 51.07 21.28 15.10
C GLU A 51 49.60 21.62 14.87
N LEU A 52 48.71 21.04 15.68
CA LEU A 52 47.34 21.55 15.86
C LEU A 52 46.77 21.19 17.23
N MET A 53 47.34 21.80 18.28
CA MET A 53 46.59 22.03 19.52
C MET A 53 45.56 23.13 19.27
N GLY A 54 44.26 22.86 19.50
CA GLY A 54 43.23 23.73 18.91
C GLY A 54 41.82 23.71 19.52
N LYS A 55 41.70 23.66 20.86
CA LYS A 55 40.50 24.05 21.65
C LYS A 55 39.21 23.23 21.45
N GLY A 56 38.68 22.72 22.56
CA GLY A 56 37.35 22.12 22.60
C GLY A 56 36.23 23.14 22.42
N GLY A 57 35.26 22.82 21.56
CA GLY A 57 33.96 23.50 21.46
C GLY A 57 32.85 22.54 21.89
N GLY A 58 32.04 22.93 22.87
CA GLY A 58 31.02 22.03 23.44
C GLY A 58 29.96 21.60 22.42
N MET A 59 29.73 20.28 22.33
CA MET A 59 28.61 19.71 21.59
C MET A 59 27.27 20.13 22.20
N LYS A 60 26.73 21.27 21.77
CA LYS A 60 25.30 21.56 21.94
C LYS A 60 24.52 20.58 21.07
N SER A 61 23.76 19.69 21.71
CA SER A 61 22.92 18.71 21.02
C SER A 61 21.92 19.42 20.09
N ALA A 62 22.13 19.33 18.78
CA ALA A 62 21.14 19.76 17.81
C ALA A 62 19.88 18.89 17.98
N ARG A 63 18.77 19.51 18.42
CA ARG A 63 17.44 18.87 18.36
C ARG A 63 17.06 18.71 16.89
N LEU A 64 17.45 17.59 16.29
CA LEU A 64 17.04 17.21 14.94
C LEU A 64 15.53 17.01 14.90
N GLY A 65 14.83 17.95 14.28
CA GLY A 65 13.37 17.93 14.06
C GLY A 65 12.89 16.91 13.02
N GLY A 66 13.62 15.80 12.83
CA GLY A 66 13.33 14.76 11.83
C GLY A 66 12.45 13.60 12.31
N GLY A 67 12.05 13.58 13.59
CA GLY A 67 11.40 12.42 14.23
C GLY A 67 9.91 12.19 13.89
N GLY A 68 9.39 12.75 12.79
CA GLY A 68 7.98 12.62 12.41
C GLY A 68 7.67 11.29 11.70
N ASP A 69 8.36 11.02 10.60
CA ASP A 69 8.03 9.89 9.75
C ASP A 69 8.56 8.56 10.28
N ASP A 70 9.66 8.55 11.02
CA ASP A 70 10.12 7.32 11.68
C ASP A 70 9.18 6.90 12.82
N LYS A 71 8.56 7.85 13.54
CA LYS A 71 7.47 7.54 14.47
C LYS A 71 6.23 7.01 13.75
N LYS A 72 5.89 7.52 12.56
CA LYS A 72 4.82 6.95 11.73
C LYS A 72 5.15 5.54 11.27
N LYS A 73 6.38 5.27 10.79
CA LYS A 73 6.86 3.93 10.38
C LYS A 73 6.80 2.94 11.55
N VAL A 74 7.34 3.29 12.71
CA VAL A 74 7.28 2.45 13.93
C VAL A 74 5.83 2.19 14.35
N ARG A 75 4.95 3.19 14.30
CA ARG A 75 3.52 3.01 14.62
C ARG A 75 2.81 2.11 13.59
N MET A 76 3.13 2.23 12.31
CA MET A 76 2.57 1.36 11.26
C MET A 76 3.07 -0.08 11.37
N ALA A 77 4.36 -0.28 11.64
CA ALA A 77 4.94 -1.60 11.91
C ALA A 77 4.28 -2.26 13.14
N ALA A 78 4.11 -1.54 14.24
CA ALA A 78 3.42 -2.03 15.43
C ALA A 78 1.93 -2.36 15.17
N ILE A 79 1.26 -1.66 14.24
CA ILE A 79 -0.11 -1.99 13.80
C ILE A 79 -0.12 -3.27 12.94
N GLN A 80 0.85 -3.43 12.03
CA GLN A 80 1.00 -4.64 11.22
C GLN A 80 1.29 -5.86 12.10
N GLU A 81 2.28 -5.78 12.98
CA GLU A 81 2.62 -6.84 13.94
C GLU A 81 1.43 -7.22 14.84
N ARG A 82 0.67 -6.23 15.32
CA ARG A 82 -0.56 -6.47 16.10
C ARG A 82 -1.65 -7.16 15.28
N ASN A 83 -1.75 -6.88 13.98
CA ASN A 83 -2.70 -7.53 13.08
C ASN A 83 -2.26 -8.95 12.70
N GLU A 84 -0.97 -9.18 12.52
CA GLU A 84 -0.39 -10.52 12.33
C GLU A 84 -0.61 -11.39 13.57
N LYS A 85 -0.33 -10.87 14.78
CA LYS A 85 -0.65 -11.54 16.05
C LYS A 85 -2.14 -11.87 16.19
N LYS A 86 -3.05 -10.96 15.79
CA LYS A 86 -4.49 -11.26 15.70
C LYS A 86 -4.82 -12.36 14.70
N ALA A 87 -4.18 -12.38 13.54
CA ALA A 87 -4.41 -13.39 12.50
C ALA A 87 -3.91 -14.78 12.93
N VAL A 88 -2.73 -14.85 13.57
CA VAL A 88 -2.19 -16.09 14.17
C VAL A 88 -3.10 -16.59 15.28
N ARG A 89 -3.51 -15.72 16.22
CA ARG A 89 -4.47 -16.05 17.28
C ARG A 89 -5.78 -16.61 16.73
N LYS A 90 -6.36 -15.99 15.69
CA LYS A 90 -7.60 -16.47 15.05
C LYS A 90 -7.41 -17.83 14.34
N LYS A 91 -6.24 -18.07 13.73
CA LYS A 91 -5.89 -19.40 13.18
C LYS A 91 -5.81 -20.45 14.30
N GLN A 92 -5.13 -20.16 15.40
CA GLN A 92 -5.03 -21.06 16.56
C GLN A 92 -6.41 -21.35 17.17
N GLN A 93 -7.24 -20.32 17.37
CA GLN A 93 -8.62 -20.45 17.85
C GLN A 93 -9.44 -21.39 16.95
N ASN A 94 -9.37 -21.21 15.63
CA ASN A 94 -10.08 -22.07 14.68
C ASN A 94 -9.57 -23.53 14.70
N ILE A 95 -8.26 -23.76 14.83
CA ILE A 95 -7.68 -25.11 14.93
C ILE A 95 -8.14 -25.81 16.21
N VAL A 96 -8.10 -25.11 17.36
CA VAL A 96 -8.58 -25.65 18.65
C VAL A 96 -10.07 -25.92 18.60
N LEU A 97 -10.86 -24.99 18.05
CA LEU A 97 -12.30 -25.15 17.84
C LEU A 97 -12.62 -26.38 16.99
N GLN A 98 -11.95 -26.54 15.84
CA GLN A 98 -12.15 -27.68 14.95
C GLN A 98 -11.78 -29.01 15.65
N LYS A 99 -10.66 -29.05 16.38
CA LYS A 99 -10.26 -30.24 17.16
C LYS A 99 -11.28 -30.61 18.23
N PHE A 100 -11.79 -29.64 19.00
CA PHE A 100 -12.80 -29.92 20.04
C PHE A 100 -14.19 -30.22 19.48
N LEU A 101 -14.61 -29.60 18.37
CA LEU A 101 -15.83 -30.01 17.66
C LEU A 101 -15.72 -31.46 17.14
N THR A 102 -14.52 -31.86 16.68
CA THR A 102 -14.26 -33.23 16.22
C THR A 102 -14.20 -34.23 17.37
N LYS A 103 -13.65 -33.85 18.54
CA LYS A 103 -13.49 -34.73 19.71
C LYS A 103 -14.75 -34.83 20.59
N PHE A 104 -15.43 -33.71 20.85
CA PHE A 104 -16.54 -33.61 21.82
C PHE A 104 -17.88 -33.21 21.18
N GLY A 105 -17.88 -32.71 19.95
CA GLY A 105 -19.09 -32.28 19.22
C GLY A 105 -19.81 -33.40 18.46
N GLN A 106 -19.41 -34.66 18.63
CA GLN A 106 -20.05 -35.80 17.98
C GLN A 106 -21.25 -36.30 18.80
N SER A 107 -22.45 -36.16 18.24
CA SER A 107 -23.68 -36.74 18.78
C SER A 107 -24.60 -37.15 17.63
N THR A 108 -25.39 -38.20 17.84
CA THR A 108 -26.39 -38.71 16.90
C THR A 108 -27.64 -37.82 16.84
N ASP A 109 -28.02 -37.19 17.95
CA ASP A 109 -29.13 -36.24 18.01
C ASP A 109 -28.69 -34.86 17.50
N ARG A 110 -29.41 -34.34 16.49
CA ARG A 110 -29.18 -33.01 15.89
C ARG A 110 -29.31 -31.88 16.90
N ALA A 111 -30.23 -31.98 17.87
CA ALA A 111 -30.41 -30.96 18.91
C ALA A 111 -29.19 -30.91 19.84
N THR A 112 -28.79 -32.06 20.38
CA THR A 112 -27.63 -32.21 21.26
C THR A 112 -26.33 -31.84 20.56
N LYS A 113 -26.15 -32.24 19.29
CA LYS A 113 -25.02 -31.85 18.45
C LYS A 113 -24.92 -30.33 18.25
N SER A 114 -26.04 -29.65 18.03
CA SER A 114 -26.10 -28.19 17.92
C SER A 114 -25.74 -27.50 19.24
N ALA A 115 -26.30 -27.96 20.36
CA ALA A 115 -26.02 -27.44 21.69
C ALA A 115 -24.53 -27.62 22.09
N LEU A 116 -23.97 -28.81 21.84
CA LEU A 116 -22.55 -29.09 22.03
C LEU A 116 -21.67 -28.14 21.18
N ALA A 117 -21.96 -28.00 19.89
CA ALA A 117 -21.19 -27.13 19.00
C ALA A 117 -21.20 -25.66 19.45
N ASN A 118 -22.36 -25.15 19.88
CA ASN A 118 -22.49 -23.79 20.40
C ASN A 118 -21.74 -23.61 21.73
N SER A 119 -21.79 -24.58 22.63
CA SER A 119 -21.06 -24.54 23.91
C SER A 119 -19.54 -24.56 23.71
N ILE A 120 -19.03 -25.49 22.89
CA ILE A 120 -17.62 -25.58 22.53
C ILE A 120 -17.15 -24.26 21.89
N THR A 121 -17.92 -23.69 20.95
CA THR A 121 -17.62 -22.40 20.32
C THR A 121 -17.56 -21.27 21.32
N LYS A 122 -18.52 -21.20 22.26
CA LYS A 122 -18.55 -20.17 23.30
C LYS A 122 -17.37 -20.29 24.27
N MET A 123 -17.06 -21.50 24.74
CA MET A 123 -15.95 -21.76 25.66
C MET A 123 -14.59 -21.44 25.03
N VAL A 124 -14.34 -21.90 23.80
CA VAL A 124 -13.09 -21.59 23.07
C VAL A 124 -12.98 -20.09 22.80
N THR A 125 -14.07 -19.42 22.40
CA THR A 125 -14.04 -17.97 22.14
C THR A 125 -13.74 -17.16 23.40
N ILE A 126 -14.44 -17.43 24.51
CA ILE A 126 -14.19 -16.77 25.80
C ILE A 126 -12.74 -17.00 26.27
N TYR A 127 -12.22 -18.22 26.13
CA TYR A 127 -10.85 -18.53 26.54
C TYR A 127 -9.79 -17.76 25.75
N PHE A 128 -9.96 -17.64 24.44
CA PHE A 128 -9.07 -16.83 23.61
C PHE A 128 -9.26 -15.33 23.88
N ASP A 129 -10.50 -14.86 24.10
CA ASP A 129 -10.81 -13.45 24.33
C ASP A 129 -10.35 -12.90 25.67
N ALA A 130 -10.28 -13.73 26.71
CA ALA A 130 -9.69 -13.37 27.99
C ALA A 130 -8.16 -13.15 27.95
N ARG A 131 -7.45 -13.54 26.88
CA ARG A 131 -5.99 -13.41 26.78
C ARG A 131 -5.48 -12.13 26.14
N SER A 132 -4.28 -11.74 26.57
CA SER A 132 -3.48 -10.68 25.96
C SER A 132 -3.07 -11.02 24.51
N LEU A 133 -2.74 -9.99 23.72
CA LEU A 133 -2.27 -10.13 22.34
C LEU A 133 -0.75 -10.36 22.32
N GLY A 134 -0.31 -11.58 22.61
CA GLY A 134 1.10 -11.97 22.54
C GLY A 134 1.49 -13.22 23.33
N GLU A 135 0.62 -13.73 24.21
CA GLU A 135 0.87 -14.99 24.93
C GLU A 135 0.63 -16.21 24.04
N ASP A 136 1.70 -16.98 23.81
CA ASP A 136 1.62 -18.26 23.10
C ASP A 136 0.77 -19.31 23.85
N LEU A 137 0.22 -20.24 23.08
CA LEU A 137 -0.64 -21.30 23.60
C LEU A 137 0.21 -22.44 24.18
N THR A 138 0.49 -22.39 25.48
CA THR A 138 1.23 -23.46 26.17
C THR A 138 0.41 -24.75 26.30
N ALA A 139 1.08 -25.89 26.38
CA ALA A 139 0.42 -27.20 26.48
C ALA A 139 -0.45 -27.34 27.76
N ALA A 140 0.04 -26.85 28.90
CA ALA A 140 -0.72 -26.85 30.16
C ALA A 140 -2.04 -26.06 30.06
N MET A 141 -2.02 -24.96 29.30
CA MET A 141 -3.18 -24.12 29.07
C MET A 141 -4.20 -24.73 28.11
N LEU A 142 -3.74 -25.48 27.10
CA LEU A 142 -4.61 -26.32 26.27
C LEU A 142 -5.28 -27.43 27.09
N ALA A 143 -4.56 -28.08 28.01
CA ALA A 143 -5.10 -29.12 28.87
C ALA A 143 -6.16 -28.60 29.86
N ASP A 144 -6.00 -27.40 30.42
CA ASP A 144 -7.02 -26.75 31.26
C ASP A 144 -8.28 -26.41 30.43
N LEU A 145 -8.11 -25.82 29.23
CA LEU A 145 -9.25 -25.57 28.33
C LEU A 145 -9.96 -26.88 27.93
N GLU A 146 -9.21 -27.95 27.66
CA GLU A 146 -9.76 -29.25 27.31
C GLU A 146 -10.63 -29.83 28.44
N ARG A 147 -10.16 -29.82 29.71
CA ARG A 147 -10.97 -30.23 30.87
C ARG A 147 -12.25 -29.40 31.01
N ARG A 148 -12.17 -28.08 30.80
CA ARG A 148 -13.34 -27.18 30.89
C ARG A 148 -14.36 -27.46 29.78
N VAL A 149 -13.90 -27.74 28.57
CA VAL A 149 -14.75 -28.10 27.43
C VAL A 149 -15.39 -29.47 27.66
N GLU A 150 -14.62 -30.46 28.09
CA GLU A 150 -15.11 -31.81 28.40
C GLU A 150 -16.18 -31.78 29.50
N GLY A 151 -15.91 -31.12 30.64
CA GLY A 151 -16.85 -31.00 31.75
C GLY A 151 -18.12 -30.20 31.42
N ALA A 152 -18.08 -29.32 30.41
CA ALA A 152 -19.28 -28.66 29.87
C ALA A 152 -20.06 -29.59 28.92
N CYS A 153 -19.35 -30.32 28.04
CA CYS A 153 -19.97 -31.24 27.07
C CYS A 153 -20.68 -32.41 27.76
N GLN A 154 -20.17 -32.91 28.89
CA GLN A 154 -20.81 -33.99 29.65
C GLN A 154 -22.17 -33.61 30.29
N LYS A 155 -22.48 -32.31 30.44
CA LYS A 155 -23.74 -31.83 31.03
C LYS A 155 -24.86 -31.67 30.00
N ILE A 156 -24.52 -31.22 28.80
CA ILE A 156 -25.46 -30.84 27.75
C ILE A 156 -26.44 -31.95 27.34
N PRO A 157 -26.05 -33.23 27.18
CA PRO A 157 -27.01 -34.30 26.89
C PRO A 157 -28.10 -34.42 27.97
N LYS A 158 -27.73 -34.27 29.25
CA LYS A 158 -28.66 -34.35 30.39
C LYS A 158 -29.60 -33.14 30.43
N GLU A 159 -29.09 -31.95 30.10
CA GLU A 159 -29.89 -30.72 30.00
C GLU A 159 -30.88 -30.78 28.82
N VAL A 160 -30.46 -31.31 27.67
CA VAL A 160 -31.34 -31.49 26.48
C VAL A 160 -32.41 -32.56 26.76
N GLU A 161 -32.08 -33.66 27.44
CA GLU A 161 -33.09 -34.63 27.89
C GLU A 161 -34.07 -34.06 28.91
N ALA A 162 -33.60 -33.29 29.90
CA ALA A 162 -34.47 -32.64 30.88
C ALA A 162 -35.45 -31.68 30.17
N TYR A 163 -34.94 -30.86 29.25
CA TYR A 163 -35.76 -29.95 28.45
C TYR A 163 -36.81 -30.68 27.60
N LYS A 164 -36.46 -31.85 27.00
CA LYS A 164 -37.43 -32.69 26.28
C LYS A 164 -38.53 -33.23 27.21
N ARG A 165 -38.18 -33.75 28.39
CA ARG A 165 -39.18 -34.24 29.38
C ARG A 165 -40.11 -33.14 29.86
N ASP A 166 -39.59 -31.95 30.09
CA ASP A 166 -40.40 -30.79 30.51
C ASP A 166 -41.30 -30.29 29.37
N PHE A 167 -40.81 -30.30 28.14
CA PHE A 167 -41.62 -29.99 26.95
C PHE A 167 -42.77 -31.01 26.78
N GLU A 168 -42.47 -32.31 26.86
CA GLU A 168 -43.48 -33.39 26.79
C GLU A 168 -44.51 -33.29 27.93
N ARG A 169 -44.08 -32.98 29.16
CA ARG A 169 -44.99 -32.72 30.30
C ARG A 169 -45.88 -31.50 30.08
N SER A 170 -45.38 -30.45 29.43
CA SER A 170 -46.15 -29.23 29.14
C SER A 170 -47.16 -29.42 27.99
N GLY A 171 -46.82 -30.24 26.98
CA GLY A 171 -47.68 -30.52 25.83
C GLY A 171 -48.93 -31.36 26.16
N ALA A 172 -48.88 -32.18 27.20
CA ALA A 172 -49.93 -33.14 27.55
C ALA A 172 -51.22 -32.54 28.17
N LYS A 173 -51.31 -31.21 28.38
CA LYS A 173 -52.51 -30.54 28.93
C LYS A 173 -53.19 -29.55 27.96
N GLY A 174 -53.06 -29.81 26.66
CA GLY A 174 -53.59 -29.01 25.55
C GLY A 174 -55.04 -29.29 25.12
N LYS A 175 -56.01 -29.19 26.04
CA LYS A 175 -57.37 -28.66 25.81
C LYS A 175 -58.09 -29.00 24.46
N TYR A 176 -58.68 -30.19 24.35
CA TYR A 176 -59.86 -30.43 23.49
C TYR A 176 -60.97 -31.08 24.31
N GLY A 177 -62.12 -30.41 24.42
CA GLY A 177 -63.25 -30.86 25.23
C GLY A 177 -64.16 -31.82 24.47
N SER A 178 -64.42 -32.99 25.05
CA SER A 178 -65.49 -33.89 24.63
C SER A 178 -66.71 -33.69 25.53
N SER A 179 -67.87 -33.47 24.93
CA SER A 179 -69.13 -33.15 25.63
C SER A 179 -70.21 -34.18 25.30
N SER A 180 -70.70 -34.91 26.32
CA SER A 180 -72.03 -35.54 26.47
C SER A 180 -71.98 -36.44 27.73
N LYS A 181 -73.01 -36.64 28.58
CA LYS A 181 -74.42 -36.19 28.68
C LYS A 181 -74.73 -35.93 30.18
N PRO A 182 -75.93 -35.42 30.50
CA PRO A 182 -76.82 -36.26 31.31
C PRO A 182 -78.26 -36.32 30.80
N THR A 183 -78.93 -37.45 30.99
CA THR A 183 -80.37 -37.63 30.78
C THR A 183 -81.07 -37.66 32.13
N ASN A 184 -82.11 -36.84 32.28
CA ASN A 184 -82.96 -36.78 33.47
C ASN A 184 -84.41 -37.05 33.04
N VAL A 185 -85.13 -37.90 33.77
CA VAL A 185 -86.53 -38.27 33.50
C VAL A 185 -87.27 -38.28 34.83
N PRO A 186 -88.35 -37.50 35.01
CA PRO A 186 -89.29 -37.65 36.11
C PRO A 186 -90.59 -38.35 35.67
N ASP A 187 -91.27 -38.94 36.65
CA ASP A 187 -92.52 -39.70 36.53
C ASP A 187 -93.70 -38.93 35.96
N LEU A 188 -94.70 -39.69 35.49
CA LEU A 188 -96.05 -39.22 35.21
C LEU A 188 -97.06 -39.99 36.07
N ASP A 189 -97.61 -39.27 37.03
CA ASP A 189 -98.56 -39.74 38.03
C ASP A 189 -99.96 -39.96 37.42
N LEU A 190 -100.60 -41.08 37.75
CA LEU A 190 -101.88 -41.51 37.17
C LEU A 190 -103.03 -41.25 38.15
N GLN A 191 -103.53 -40.01 38.17
CA GLN A 191 -104.77 -39.70 38.90
C GLN A 191 -105.99 -40.26 38.17
N ALA A 192 -106.63 -41.24 38.80
CA ALA A 192 -107.98 -41.67 38.45
C ALA A 192 -109.01 -40.62 38.93
N GLY A 193 -110.02 -40.33 38.10
CA GLY A 193 -111.10 -39.42 38.49
C GLY A 193 -112.31 -39.47 37.57
N GLY A 194 -113.50 -39.43 38.17
CA GLY A 194 -114.73 -39.01 37.51
C GLY A 194 -115.53 -40.08 36.75
N GLY A 195 -116.08 -41.06 37.47
CA GLY A 195 -117.26 -41.77 36.96
C GLY A 195 -118.49 -40.87 37.02
N SER A 196 -118.93 -40.36 35.87
CA SER A 196 -120.18 -39.60 35.72
C SER A 196 -121.19 -40.41 34.91
N ASP A 197 -122.42 -40.55 35.41
CA ASP A 197 -123.51 -41.25 34.73
C ASP A 197 -123.70 -40.77 33.28
N LEU A 198 -123.51 -41.68 32.34
CA LEU A 198 -123.80 -41.51 30.92
C LEU A 198 -124.84 -42.55 30.51
N THR A 199 -126.10 -42.13 30.53
CA THR A 199 -127.21 -42.94 30.02
C THR A 199 -127.11 -43.08 28.50
N LEU A 200 -127.16 -44.33 28.02
CA LEU A 200 -127.06 -44.63 26.60
C LEU A 200 -128.33 -44.16 25.84
N PRO A 201 -128.20 -43.66 24.60
CA PRO A 201 -129.35 -43.31 23.78
C PRO A 201 -130.28 -44.52 23.53
N SER A 202 -131.60 -44.30 23.63
CA SER A 202 -132.67 -45.32 23.62
C SER A 202 -132.88 -46.05 22.27
N ASN A 203 -131.93 -45.92 21.36
CA ASN A 203 -131.90 -46.50 20.02
C ASN A 203 -130.73 -47.48 19.81
N ILE A 204 -129.99 -47.85 20.87
CA ILE A 204 -128.99 -48.93 20.87
C ILE A 204 -129.35 -49.98 21.93
N ASN A 205 -130.23 -50.93 21.58
CA ASN A 205 -130.73 -51.97 22.49
C ASN A 205 -129.77 -53.16 22.69
N ASN A 206 -128.46 -52.97 22.48
CA ASN A 206 -127.44 -54.00 22.64
C ASN A 206 -126.11 -53.40 23.08
N ASP A 207 -125.74 -53.62 24.33
CA ASP A 207 -124.55 -53.04 24.97
C ASP A 207 -123.24 -53.43 24.26
N TRP A 208 -123.19 -54.59 23.60
CA TRP A 208 -122.05 -55.00 22.79
C TRP A 208 -121.88 -54.14 21.52
N ALA A 209 -122.99 -53.69 20.92
CA ALA A 209 -122.93 -52.74 19.80
C ALA A 209 -122.47 -51.36 20.28
N ALA A 210 -122.94 -50.90 21.45
CA ALA A 210 -122.48 -49.66 22.07
C ALA A 210 -120.97 -49.70 22.37
N LEU A 211 -120.47 -50.78 22.99
CA LEU A 211 -119.04 -50.98 23.24
C LEU A 211 -118.21 -51.06 21.95
N THR A 212 -118.73 -51.69 20.89
CA THR A 212 -118.02 -51.78 19.60
C THR A 212 -117.93 -50.41 18.92
N ILE A 213 -119.00 -49.61 18.97
CA ILE A 213 -119.03 -48.25 18.44
C ILE A 213 -118.13 -47.32 19.27
N ALA A 214 -118.15 -47.41 20.60
CA ALA A 214 -117.27 -46.65 21.48
C ALA A 214 -115.79 -46.96 21.21
N ASN A 215 -115.41 -48.24 21.14
CA ASN A 215 -114.04 -48.66 20.79
C ASN A 215 -113.62 -48.18 19.39
N ALA A 216 -114.54 -48.14 18.42
CA ALA A 216 -114.27 -47.61 17.09
C ALA A 216 -114.04 -46.08 17.10
N ILE A 217 -114.84 -45.33 17.86
CA ILE A 217 -114.67 -43.89 18.07
C ILE A 217 -113.34 -43.60 18.78
N ASP A 218 -113.04 -44.28 19.89
CA ASP A 218 -111.76 -44.15 20.61
C ASP A 218 -110.56 -44.46 19.73
N PHE A 219 -110.65 -45.48 18.87
CA PHE A 219 -109.58 -45.80 17.92
C PHE A 219 -109.44 -44.73 16.83
N GLU A 220 -110.54 -44.17 16.31
CA GLU A 220 -110.49 -43.04 15.39
C GLU A 220 -109.90 -41.78 16.03
N GLU A 221 -110.30 -41.44 17.25
CA GLU A 221 -109.77 -40.30 17.99
C GLU A 221 -108.30 -40.47 18.32
N LYS A 222 -107.88 -41.65 18.79
CA LYS A 222 -106.47 -41.99 19.02
C LYS A 222 -105.65 -41.88 17.74
N LYS A 223 -106.17 -42.37 16.60
CA LYS A 223 -105.52 -42.26 15.28
C LYS A 223 -105.50 -40.83 14.73
N ARG A 224 -106.47 -39.98 15.09
CA ARG A 224 -106.44 -38.53 14.81
C ARG A 224 -105.39 -37.83 15.68
N LYS A 225 -105.33 -38.15 16.98
CA LYS A 225 -104.36 -37.61 17.95
C LYS A 225 -102.93 -37.97 17.57
N GLU A 226 -102.65 -39.24 17.27
CA GLU A 226 -101.34 -39.68 16.75
C GLU A 226 -100.93 -38.91 15.49
N LYS A 227 -101.84 -38.68 14.53
CA LYS A 227 -101.55 -37.85 13.34
C LYS A 227 -101.25 -36.38 13.65
N VAL A 228 -101.82 -35.82 14.73
CA VAL A 228 -101.53 -34.46 15.19
C VAL A 228 -100.17 -34.43 15.89
N ASP A 229 -99.92 -35.35 16.83
CA ASP A 229 -98.66 -35.47 17.55
C ASP A 229 -97.48 -35.70 16.59
N ASP A 230 -97.68 -36.51 15.54
CA ASP A 230 -96.65 -36.80 14.54
C ASP A 230 -96.38 -35.61 13.61
N LYS A 231 -97.39 -34.77 13.32
CA LYS A 231 -97.20 -33.47 12.66
C LYS A 231 -96.46 -32.49 13.57
N GLU A 232 -96.79 -32.45 14.86
CA GLU A 232 -96.14 -31.57 15.83
C GLU A 232 -94.68 -31.96 16.04
N ARG A 233 -94.37 -33.26 16.14
CA ARG A 233 -93.00 -33.80 16.16
C ARG A 233 -92.21 -33.39 14.92
N LYS A 234 -92.79 -33.53 13.72
CA LYS A 234 -92.17 -33.11 12.45
C LYS A 234 -91.94 -31.60 12.38
N MET A 235 -92.85 -30.78 12.91
CA MET A 235 -92.67 -29.33 13.05
C MET A 235 -91.53 -28.97 14.01
N LYS A 236 -91.52 -29.56 15.22
CA LYS A 236 -90.44 -29.38 16.21
C LYS A 236 -89.07 -29.82 15.66
N GLN A 237 -89.04 -30.89 14.86
CA GLN A 237 -87.81 -31.36 14.20
C GLN A 237 -87.33 -30.39 13.11
N ARG A 238 -88.21 -29.85 12.27
CA ARG A 238 -87.87 -28.80 11.28
C ARG A 238 -87.32 -27.55 11.96
N GLN A 239 -88.02 -27.04 12.98
CA GLN A 239 -87.57 -25.88 13.76
C GLN A 239 -86.16 -26.08 14.35
N LYS A 240 -85.84 -27.27 14.87
CA LYS A 240 -84.49 -27.60 15.35
C LYS A 240 -83.43 -27.59 14.25
N PHE A 241 -83.74 -28.13 13.06
CA PHE A 241 -82.81 -28.07 11.92
C PHE A 241 -82.61 -26.64 11.42
N ASP A 242 -83.67 -25.84 11.35
CA ASP A 242 -83.60 -24.43 10.92
C ASP A 242 -82.79 -23.59 11.94
N GLN A 243 -82.96 -23.85 13.24
CA GLN A 243 -82.13 -23.25 14.30
C GLN A 243 -80.65 -23.63 14.17
N GLN A 244 -80.32 -24.92 14.02
CA GLN A 244 -78.94 -25.38 13.82
C GLN A 244 -78.30 -24.82 12.55
N LYS A 245 -79.08 -24.65 11.48
CA LYS A 245 -78.61 -24.03 10.25
C LYS A 245 -78.30 -22.55 10.46
N ALA A 246 -79.21 -21.80 11.08
CA ALA A 246 -79.02 -20.39 11.39
C ALA A 246 -77.82 -20.15 12.34
N GLU A 247 -77.61 -21.04 13.31
CA GLU A 247 -76.44 -20.99 14.21
C GLU A 247 -75.13 -21.24 13.45
N ASN A 248 -75.08 -22.25 12.57
CA ASN A 248 -73.92 -22.51 11.72
C ASN A 248 -73.65 -21.37 10.74
N ASP A 249 -74.67 -20.80 10.10
CA ASP A 249 -74.51 -19.68 9.17
C ASP A 249 -73.99 -18.42 9.91
N ARG A 250 -74.49 -18.15 11.12
CA ARG A 250 -73.98 -17.07 12.00
C ARG A 250 -72.53 -17.31 12.42
N ARG A 251 -72.17 -18.52 12.84
CA ARG A 251 -70.78 -18.88 13.19
C ARG A 251 -69.85 -18.71 11.99
N ARG A 252 -70.29 -19.14 10.80
CA ARG A 252 -69.52 -19.00 9.55
C ARG A 252 -69.32 -17.54 9.16
N GLN A 253 -70.30 -16.67 9.41
CA GLN A 253 -70.13 -15.22 9.23
C GLN A 253 -69.08 -14.65 10.19
N GLN A 254 -69.11 -15.04 11.47
CA GLN A 254 -68.09 -14.64 12.45
C GLN A 254 -66.68 -15.08 12.04
N GLU A 255 -66.49 -16.34 11.63
CA GLU A 255 -65.20 -16.86 11.15
C GLU A 255 -64.69 -16.10 9.89
N ILE A 256 -65.60 -15.65 9.01
CA ILE A 256 -65.25 -14.81 7.84
C ILE A 256 -64.85 -13.38 8.25
N GLU A 257 -65.54 -12.78 9.23
CA GLU A 257 -65.22 -11.45 9.74
C GLU A 257 -63.90 -11.43 10.52
N GLU A 258 -63.68 -12.38 11.42
CA GLU A 258 -62.41 -12.57 12.13
C GLU A 258 -61.25 -12.80 11.15
N GLY A 259 -61.43 -13.70 10.19
CA GLY A 259 -60.45 -13.95 9.13
C GLY A 259 -60.24 -12.78 8.15
N ARG A 260 -61.11 -11.76 8.15
CA ARG A 260 -60.90 -10.48 7.43
C ARG A 260 -60.12 -9.49 8.30
N LEU A 261 -60.46 -9.40 9.59
CA LEU A 261 -59.78 -8.58 10.59
C LEU A 261 -58.32 -9.00 10.79
N GLU A 262 -58.04 -10.30 10.84
CA GLU A 262 -56.67 -10.82 10.95
C GLU A 262 -55.83 -10.50 9.70
N ARG A 263 -56.41 -10.58 8.50
CA ARG A 263 -55.73 -10.18 7.26
C ARG A 263 -55.38 -8.70 7.25
N LEU A 264 -56.26 -7.82 7.72
CA LEU A 264 -55.97 -6.38 7.87
C LEU A 264 -54.82 -6.14 8.87
N ARG A 265 -54.89 -6.74 10.07
CA ARG A 265 -53.81 -6.64 11.08
C ARG A 265 -52.45 -7.16 10.57
N ASN A 266 -52.44 -8.21 9.76
CA ASN A 266 -51.21 -8.74 9.17
C ASN A 266 -50.69 -7.85 8.03
N GLN A 267 -51.58 -7.17 7.30
CA GLN A 267 -51.21 -6.17 6.29
C GLN A 267 -50.61 -4.90 6.94
N GLU A 268 -51.18 -4.43 8.05
CA GLU A 268 -50.63 -3.32 8.86
C GLU A 268 -49.21 -3.65 9.35
N LYS A 269 -49.01 -4.81 9.99
CA LYS A 269 -47.67 -5.28 10.43
C LYS A 269 -46.67 -5.37 9.29
N PHE A 270 -47.09 -5.78 8.09
CA PHE A 270 -46.23 -5.84 6.92
C PHE A 270 -45.83 -4.44 6.42
N ASN A 271 -46.76 -3.48 6.44
CA ASN A 271 -46.49 -2.10 6.10
C ASN A 271 -45.53 -1.44 7.12
N ASP A 272 -45.73 -1.69 8.42
CA ASP A 272 -44.82 -1.23 9.48
C ASP A 272 -43.42 -1.83 9.34
N PHE A 273 -43.31 -3.13 9.04
CA PHE A 273 -42.03 -3.77 8.74
C PHE A 273 -41.34 -3.12 7.52
N LYS A 274 -42.08 -2.86 6.44
CA LYS A 274 -41.55 -2.17 5.25
C LYS A 274 -41.09 -0.74 5.55
N ARG A 275 -41.80 -0.03 6.43
CA ARG A 275 -41.41 1.31 6.89
C ARG A 275 -40.12 1.26 7.72
N GLN A 276 -40.00 0.31 8.65
CA GLN A 276 -38.77 0.12 9.44
C GLN A 276 -37.57 -0.28 8.56
N GLU A 277 -37.79 -1.11 7.53
CA GLU A 277 -36.75 -1.47 6.55
C GLU A 277 -36.26 -0.24 5.78
N ALA A 278 -37.18 0.62 5.32
CA ALA A 278 -36.86 1.87 4.65
C ALA A 278 -36.11 2.85 5.56
N GLU A 279 -36.55 3.05 6.80
CA GLU A 279 -35.87 3.91 7.77
C GLU A 279 -34.45 3.41 8.12
N GLN A 280 -34.25 2.08 8.19
CA GLN A 280 -32.91 1.52 8.36
C GLN A 280 -32.03 1.68 7.12
N ALA A 281 -32.59 1.56 5.92
CA ALA A 281 -31.86 1.81 4.67
C ALA A 281 -31.43 3.29 4.56
N GLU A 282 -32.31 4.22 4.94
CA GLU A 282 -32.02 5.66 4.94
C GLU A 282 -30.94 6.03 5.98
N LYS A 283 -31.00 5.47 7.19
CA LYS A 283 -29.95 5.65 8.21
C LYS A 283 -28.59 5.15 7.72
N LYS A 284 -28.52 3.95 7.14
CA LYS A 284 -27.29 3.39 6.54
C LYS A 284 -26.79 4.23 5.36
N ALA A 285 -27.68 4.80 4.55
CA ALA A 285 -27.31 5.70 3.46
C ALA A 285 -26.68 7.01 4.00
N LYS A 286 -27.27 7.61 5.03
CA LYS A 286 -26.75 8.81 5.72
C LYS A 286 -25.38 8.54 6.35
N GLU A 287 -25.22 7.45 7.12
CA GLU A 287 -23.93 7.02 7.68
C GLU A 287 -22.86 6.84 6.59
N HIS A 288 -23.22 6.23 5.45
CA HIS A 288 -22.30 6.05 4.33
C HIS A 288 -21.96 7.38 3.63
N GLU A 289 -22.88 8.34 3.58
CA GLU A 289 -22.62 9.67 3.03
C GLU A 289 -21.69 10.49 3.96
N GLU A 290 -21.93 10.47 5.27
CA GLU A 290 -21.06 11.08 6.27
C GLU A 290 -19.64 10.48 6.22
N LEU A 291 -19.52 9.15 6.10
CA LEU A 291 -18.24 8.49 5.92
C LEU A 291 -17.54 8.95 4.63
N ARG A 292 -18.26 9.12 3.51
CA ARG A 292 -17.70 9.69 2.27
C ARG A 292 -17.23 11.13 2.46
N ARG A 293 -18.00 11.98 3.17
CA ARG A 293 -17.62 13.37 3.48
C ARG A 293 -16.35 13.42 4.34
N MET A 294 -16.24 12.55 5.35
CA MET A 294 -15.02 12.40 6.18
C MET A 294 -13.81 11.96 5.36
N TYR A 295 -13.95 10.98 4.46
CA TYR A 295 -12.86 10.59 3.56
C TYR A 295 -12.45 11.72 2.60
N ALA A 296 -13.40 12.48 2.05
CA ALA A 296 -13.10 13.62 1.19
C ALA A 296 -12.31 14.70 1.95
N GLN A 297 -12.71 15.03 3.18
CA GLN A 297 -11.97 15.96 4.05
C GLN A 297 -10.54 15.48 4.35
N GLN A 298 -10.34 14.17 4.63
CA GLN A 298 -9.00 13.62 4.84
C GLN A 298 -8.12 13.67 3.59
N VAL A 299 -8.70 13.47 2.40
CA VAL A 299 -7.97 13.60 1.12
C VAL A 299 -7.55 15.05 0.89
N GLU A 300 -8.44 16.02 1.12
CA GLU A 300 -8.13 17.43 0.94
C GLU A 300 -7.11 17.94 1.98
N GLN A 301 -7.21 17.52 3.25
CA GLN A 301 -6.20 17.81 4.26
C GLN A 301 -4.81 17.31 3.85
N ARG A 302 -4.71 16.05 3.38
CA ARG A 302 -3.44 15.48 2.87
C ARG A 302 -2.92 16.21 1.62
N ARG A 303 -3.81 16.74 0.79
CA ARG A 303 -3.44 17.55 -0.38
C ARG A 303 -2.82 18.88 0.07
N ILE A 304 -3.48 19.58 1.00
CA ILE A 304 -3.00 20.84 1.59
C ILE A 304 -1.67 20.64 2.33
N GLU A 305 -1.50 19.53 3.06
CA GLU A 305 -0.23 19.18 3.71
C GLU A 305 0.89 19.00 2.67
N LYS A 306 0.67 18.18 1.63
CA LYS A 306 1.64 17.98 0.54
C LYS A 306 1.98 19.26 -0.21
N GLU A 307 1.00 20.14 -0.41
CA GLU A 307 1.22 21.43 -1.08
C GLU A 307 2.06 22.37 -0.21
N LYS A 308 1.83 22.39 1.11
CA LYS A 308 2.67 23.12 2.07
C LYS A 308 4.09 22.56 2.15
N GLU A 309 4.27 21.23 2.14
CA GLU A 309 5.58 20.59 2.09
C GLU A 309 6.31 20.91 0.77
N ALA A 310 5.64 20.78 -0.37
CA ALA A 310 6.20 21.12 -1.68
C ALA A 310 6.57 22.60 -1.79
N ARG A 311 5.78 23.50 -1.18
CA ARG A 311 6.10 24.93 -1.10
C ARG A 311 7.32 25.19 -0.21
N ARG A 312 7.42 24.55 0.96
CA ARG A 312 8.61 24.64 1.83
C ARG A 312 9.87 24.15 1.13
N LEU A 313 9.81 23.00 0.46
CA LEU A 313 10.93 22.46 -0.32
C LEU A 313 11.38 23.40 -1.44
N LYS A 314 10.46 24.11 -2.10
CA LYS A 314 10.80 25.16 -3.07
C LYS A 314 11.45 26.37 -2.40
N GLU A 315 10.88 26.88 -1.30
CA GLU A 315 11.44 28.02 -0.56
C GLU A 315 12.82 27.70 0.05
N GLU A 316 13.10 26.45 0.40
CA GLU A 316 14.43 25.97 0.83
C GLU A 316 15.39 25.84 -0.35
N ALA A 317 14.98 25.21 -1.45
CA ALA A 317 15.78 25.10 -2.67
C ALA A 317 16.13 26.47 -3.29
N GLU A 318 15.22 27.44 -3.26
CA GLU A 318 15.47 28.82 -3.70
C GLU A 318 16.50 29.53 -2.79
N LYS A 319 16.45 29.31 -1.47
CA LYS A 319 17.46 29.84 -0.53
C LYS A 319 18.84 29.21 -0.73
N ASP A 320 18.90 27.89 -0.94
CA ASP A 320 20.16 27.20 -1.24
C ASP A 320 20.73 27.62 -2.59
N ALA A 321 19.89 27.73 -3.63
CA ALA A 321 20.31 28.27 -4.93
C ALA A 321 20.83 29.71 -4.82
N ALA A 322 20.16 30.57 -4.03
CA ALA A 322 20.62 31.92 -3.76
C ALA A 322 21.94 31.97 -2.96
N ARG A 323 22.17 31.02 -2.04
CA ARG A 323 23.45 30.89 -1.32
C ARG A 323 24.57 30.47 -2.27
N LEU A 324 24.36 29.40 -3.06
CA LEU A 324 25.31 28.91 -4.05
C LEU A 324 25.65 29.97 -5.12
N ALA A 325 24.68 30.76 -5.56
CA ALA A 325 24.91 31.87 -6.48
C ALA A 325 25.81 32.97 -5.88
N ARG A 326 25.68 33.26 -4.57
CA ARG A 326 26.57 34.19 -3.85
C ARG A 326 27.96 33.62 -3.67
N GLU A 327 28.09 32.34 -3.29
CA GLU A 327 29.36 31.64 -3.16
C GLU A 327 30.12 31.61 -4.49
N LEU A 328 29.43 31.28 -5.59
CA LEU A 328 29.99 31.27 -6.94
C LEU A 328 30.41 32.66 -7.40
N LYS A 329 29.61 33.70 -7.15
CA LYS A 329 29.99 35.08 -7.43
C LYS A 329 31.22 35.51 -6.60
N SER A 330 31.24 35.21 -5.30
CA SER A 330 32.39 35.50 -4.43
C SER A 330 33.67 34.80 -4.90
N SER A 331 33.56 33.58 -5.43
CA SER A 331 34.68 32.84 -6.02
C SER A 331 35.15 33.48 -7.34
N GLN A 332 34.24 33.95 -8.19
CA GLN A 332 34.57 34.69 -9.41
C GLN A 332 35.26 36.03 -9.10
N ASP A 333 34.73 36.80 -8.15
CA ASP A 333 35.30 38.08 -7.72
C ASP A 333 36.72 37.87 -7.14
N ALA A 334 36.90 36.86 -6.27
CA ALA A 334 38.22 36.49 -5.75
C ALA A 334 39.21 36.05 -6.85
N ALA A 335 38.75 35.32 -7.87
CA ALA A 335 39.60 34.94 -9.01
C ALA A 335 39.97 36.14 -9.91
N LEU A 336 39.08 37.14 -10.04
CA LEU A 336 39.37 38.39 -10.73
C LEU A 336 40.38 39.25 -9.95
N ASP A 337 40.26 39.31 -8.62
CA ASP A 337 41.20 40.04 -7.77
C ASP A 337 42.57 39.36 -7.68
N LEU A 338 42.64 38.02 -7.73
CA LEU A 338 43.89 37.30 -7.93
C LEU A 338 44.55 37.69 -9.26
N LYS A 339 43.83 37.65 -10.38
CA LYS A 339 44.34 38.09 -11.69
C LYS A 339 44.79 39.55 -11.69
N ARG A 340 44.09 40.44 -10.97
CA ARG A 340 44.49 41.85 -10.80
C ARG A 340 45.77 41.98 -9.99
N SER A 341 45.95 41.21 -8.91
CA SER A 341 47.18 41.25 -8.10
C SER A 341 48.38 40.63 -8.83
N GLU A 342 48.19 39.54 -9.58
CA GLU A 342 49.20 38.97 -10.48
C GLU A 342 49.62 39.97 -11.57
N ARG A 343 48.65 40.65 -12.22
CA ARG A 343 48.95 41.68 -13.22
C ARG A 343 49.75 42.84 -12.63
N LYS A 344 49.39 43.32 -11.42
CA LYS A 344 50.15 44.35 -10.70
C LYS A 344 51.57 43.89 -10.37
N ARG A 345 51.74 42.64 -9.92
CA ARG A 345 53.06 42.04 -9.65
C ARG A 345 53.92 41.94 -10.91
N TYR A 346 53.32 41.57 -12.04
CA TYR A 346 54.02 41.52 -13.33
C TYR A 346 54.43 42.93 -13.81
N GLN A 347 53.55 43.93 -13.67
CA GLN A 347 53.89 45.32 -13.97
C GLN A 347 55.06 45.82 -13.10
N ALA A 348 55.01 45.58 -11.78
CA ALA A 348 56.11 45.94 -10.89
C ALA A 348 57.44 45.28 -11.26
N MET A 349 57.42 44.01 -11.68
CA MET A 349 58.61 43.29 -12.16
C MET A 349 59.15 43.85 -13.48
N VAL A 350 58.29 44.29 -14.39
CA VAL A 350 58.69 44.96 -15.64
C VAL A 350 59.31 46.33 -15.34
N ASP A 351 58.69 47.12 -14.46
CA ASP A 351 59.21 48.43 -14.03
C ASP A 351 60.58 48.29 -13.32
N GLU A 352 60.73 47.28 -12.46
CA GLU A 352 61.99 46.94 -11.80
C GLU A 352 63.05 46.49 -12.81
N SER A 353 62.70 45.63 -13.78
CA SER A 353 63.62 45.22 -14.84
C SER A 353 64.05 46.39 -15.71
N ALA A 354 63.15 47.34 -16.01
CA ALA A 354 63.48 48.53 -16.78
C ALA A 354 64.43 49.46 -16.00
N ARG A 355 64.19 49.66 -14.69
CA ARG A 355 65.12 50.40 -13.81
C ARG A 355 66.50 49.74 -13.75
N ASN A 356 66.55 48.42 -13.58
CA ASN A 356 67.81 47.66 -13.54
C ASN A 356 68.59 47.75 -14.86
N GLU A 357 67.90 47.79 -16.00
CA GLU A 357 68.58 47.97 -17.29
C GLU A 357 69.11 49.40 -17.48
N ILE A 358 68.38 50.44 -17.01
CA ILE A 358 68.89 51.82 -16.98
C ILE A 358 70.14 51.92 -16.08
N VAL A 359 70.13 51.30 -14.89
CA VAL A 359 71.31 51.26 -14.00
C VAL A 359 72.50 50.59 -14.69
N ARG A 360 72.29 49.44 -15.34
CA ARG A 360 73.35 48.75 -16.10
C ARG A 360 73.87 49.57 -17.27
N GLN A 361 73.03 50.33 -17.95
CA GLN A 361 73.45 51.23 -19.03
C GLN A 361 74.33 52.36 -18.47
N GLN A 362 73.93 52.99 -17.37
CA GLN A 362 74.75 54.00 -16.69
C GLN A 362 76.09 53.43 -16.16
N GLU A 363 76.10 52.19 -15.67
CA GLU A 363 77.33 51.51 -15.25
C GLU A 363 78.27 51.23 -16.44
N LYS A 364 77.72 50.74 -17.56
CA LYS A 364 78.48 50.56 -18.82
C LYS A 364 79.03 51.89 -19.36
N GLU A 365 78.25 52.96 -19.29
CA GLU A 365 78.70 54.30 -19.70
C GLU A 365 79.82 54.84 -18.78
N LYS A 366 79.69 54.65 -17.46
CA LYS A 366 80.75 55.00 -16.49
C LYS A 366 82.02 54.19 -16.71
N GLN A 367 81.91 52.88 -16.96
CA GLN A 367 83.03 52.00 -17.30
C GLN A 367 83.68 52.46 -18.62
N ALA A 368 82.91 52.64 -19.69
CA ALA A 368 83.44 53.12 -20.97
C ALA A 368 84.07 54.53 -20.87
N ALA A 369 83.57 55.42 -20.00
CA ALA A 369 84.19 56.72 -19.74
C ALA A 369 85.51 56.58 -18.96
N ALA A 370 85.56 55.68 -17.97
CA ALA A 370 86.79 55.35 -17.24
C ALA A 370 87.83 54.70 -18.16
N ASP A 371 87.43 53.77 -19.03
CA ASP A 371 88.28 53.12 -20.03
C ASP A 371 88.80 54.12 -21.05
N ARG A 372 87.96 55.04 -21.55
CA ARG A 372 88.39 56.13 -22.44
C ARG A 372 89.39 57.05 -21.76
N LYS A 373 89.19 57.38 -20.48
CA LYS A 373 90.14 58.19 -19.70
C LYS A 373 91.46 57.45 -19.51
N LEU A 374 91.40 56.18 -19.11
CA LEU A 374 92.57 55.33 -18.93
C LEU A 374 93.33 55.14 -20.25
N ALA A 375 92.65 54.92 -21.37
CA ALA A 375 93.24 54.86 -22.70
C ALA A 375 93.86 56.20 -23.13
N ALA A 376 93.25 57.34 -22.79
CA ALA A 376 93.82 58.66 -23.06
C ALA A 376 95.05 58.96 -22.19
N ASP A 377 95.06 58.53 -20.93
CA ASP A 377 96.20 58.69 -20.02
C ASP A 377 97.33 57.71 -20.36
N TYR A 378 97.02 56.48 -20.77
CA TYR A 378 97.98 55.54 -21.37
C TYR A 378 98.52 56.06 -22.70
N LYS A 379 97.69 56.63 -23.57
CA LYS A 379 98.15 57.28 -24.80
C LYS A 379 99.08 58.44 -24.48
N LYS A 380 98.72 59.36 -23.58
CA LYS A 380 99.65 60.44 -23.15
C LYS A 380 100.95 59.90 -22.53
N LYS A 381 100.90 58.74 -21.86
CA LYS A 381 102.11 58.08 -21.35
C LYS A 381 102.95 57.52 -22.48
N LEU A 382 102.34 56.84 -23.45
CA LEU A 382 103.00 56.37 -24.67
C LEU A 382 103.53 57.53 -25.50
N ASP A 383 102.76 58.59 -25.77
CA ASP A 383 103.21 59.81 -26.46
C ASP A 383 104.41 60.46 -25.73
N LYS A 384 104.47 60.41 -24.38
CA LYS A 384 105.63 60.86 -23.59
C LYS A 384 106.81 59.89 -23.67
N GLU A 385 106.57 58.59 -23.59
CA GLU A 385 107.61 57.55 -23.75
C GLU A 385 108.14 57.52 -25.19
N GLU A 386 107.32 57.81 -26.19
CA GLU A 386 107.66 57.96 -27.60
C GLU A 386 108.34 59.30 -27.86
N ALA A 387 107.92 60.41 -27.25
CA ALA A 387 108.70 61.65 -27.30
C ALA A 387 110.07 61.49 -26.61
N ALA A 388 110.14 60.75 -25.49
CA ALA A 388 111.39 60.43 -24.83
C ALA A 388 112.26 59.44 -25.64
N ARG A 389 111.66 58.44 -26.29
CA ARG A 389 112.35 57.51 -27.20
C ARG A 389 112.75 58.17 -28.50
N ALA A 390 111.94 59.08 -29.04
CA ALA A 390 112.23 59.85 -30.24
C ALA A 390 113.32 60.86 -29.96
N LYS A 391 113.31 61.54 -28.81
CA LYS A 391 114.42 62.38 -28.35
C LYS A 391 115.67 61.55 -28.06
N ALA A 392 115.57 60.42 -27.36
CA ALA A 392 116.70 59.53 -27.13
C ALA A 392 117.21 58.88 -28.42
N LEU A 393 116.34 58.66 -29.40
CA LEU A 393 116.69 58.19 -30.74
C LEU A 393 117.22 59.33 -31.60
N GLU A 394 116.82 60.58 -31.41
CA GLU A 394 117.41 61.75 -32.06
C GLU A 394 118.80 62.03 -31.48
N ASP A 395 118.97 61.96 -30.15
CA ASP A 395 120.26 62.01 -29.47
C ASP A 395 121.14 60.82 -29.88
N ARG A 396 120.56 59.63 -30.07
CA ARG A 396 121.25 58.44 -30.56
C ARG A 396 121.47 58.45 -32.08
N MET A 397 120.66 59.15 -32.86
CA MET A 397 120.82 59.35 -34.30
C MET A 397 121.84 60.45 -34.57
N LYS A 398 121.92 61.51 -33.75
CA LYS A 398 123.07 62.43 -33.76
C LYS A 398 124.37 61.71 -33.39
N ARG A 399 124.31 60.79 -32.42
CA ARG A 399 125.44 59.86 -32.14
C ARG A 399 125.65 58.84 -33.27
N TYR A 400 124.63 58.40 -34.00
CA TYR A 400 124.72 57.48 -35.15
C TYR A 400 124.86 58.16 -36.51
N GLU A 401 124.89 59.48 -36.58
CA GLU A 401 125.42 60.26 -37.68
C GLU A 401 126.93 60.36 -37.43
N GLY A 402 127.33 60.79 -36.23
CA GLY A 402 128.73 60.77 -35.78
C GLY A 402 129.38 59.37 -35.71
N ILE A 403 128.60 58.29 -35.52
CA ILE A 403 129.06 56.89 -35.62
C ILE A 403 128.65 56.29 -36.97
N GLY A 404 127.73 56.90 -37.73
CA GLY A 404 127.24 56.39 -39.02
C GLY A 404 128.21 56.63 -40.17
N GLU A 405 128.97 57.71 -40.09
CA GLU A 405 130.17 57.91 -40.91
C GLU A 405 131.21 56.77 -40.69
N GLU A 406 131.18 56.09 -39.53
CA GLU A 406 132.04 54.93 -39.24
C GLU A 406 131.33 53.56 -39.43
N TRP A 407 130.02 53.45 -39.22
CA TRP A 407 129.26 52.19 -39.28
C TRP A 407 128.69 51.85 -40.67
N ALA A 408 128.81 52.74 -41.64
CA ALA A 408 128.56 52.42 -43.05
C ALA A 408 129.54 51.37 -43.63
N LYS A 409 130.56 50.93 -42.87
CA LYS A 409 131.59 49.97 -43.32
C LYS A 409 131.43 48.51 -42.87
N THR A 410 130.53 48.15 -41.94
CA THR A 410 130.31 46.74 -41.55
C THR A 410 128.89 46.48 -41.05
N GLY A 411 128.18 45.47 -41.59
CA GLY A 411 126.79 45.19 -41.27
C GLY A 411 126.49 43.81 -40.68
N ALA A 412 125.29 43.66 -40.09
CA ALA A 412 124.73 42.37 -39.63
C ALA A 412 123.17 42.32 -39.56
N GLY A 413 122.46 43.28 -40.17
CA GLY A 413 121.02 43.50 -39.92
C GLY A 413 120.04 42.53 -40.60
N ALA A 414 120.45 41.82 -41.66
CA ALA A 414 119.52 41.13 -42.56
C ALA A 414 118.99 39.76 -42.08
N GLN A 415 119.58 39.16 -41.05
CA GLN A 415 119.18 37.82 -40.57
C GLN A 415 118.04 37.85 -39.56
N LYS A 416 118.04 38.77 -38.58
CA LYS A 416 116.99 38.83 -37.52
C LYS A 416 115.57 39.04 -38.06
N ALA A 417 115.42 39.92 -39.06
CA ALA A 417 114.13 40.15 -39.71
C ALA A 417 113.53 38.90 -40.38
N LYS A 418 114.37 37.92 -40.78
CA LYS A 418 113.92 36.64 -41.37
C LYS A 418 113.52 35.61 -40.32
N GLU A 419 113.84 35.80 -39.05
CA GLU A 419 113.47 34.89 -37.96
C GLU A 419 112.13 35.31 -37.33
N GLU A 420 111.94 36.61 -37.08
CA GLU A 420 110.67 37.17 -36.58
C GLU A 420 109.50 36.86 -37.53
N ALA A 421 109.71 37.00 -38.84
CA ALA A 421 108.72 36.63 -39.86
C ALA A 421 108.33 35.15 -39.83
N LYS A 422 109.24 34.24 -39.45
CA LYS A 422 108.94 32.80 -39.31
C LYS A 422 108.11 32.51 -38.06
N ILE A 423 108.39 33.19 -36.94
CA ILE A 423 107.67 33.01 -35.67
C ILE A 423 106.21 33.47 -35.82
N LEU A 424 105.98 34.64 -36.44
CA LEU A 424 104.63 35.14 -36.70
C LEU A 424 103.81 34.20 -37.61
N ALA A 425 104.45 33.60 -38.61
CA ALA A 425 103.82 32.62 -39.49
C ALA A 425 103.45 31.29 -38.79
N ILE A 426 104.13 30.92 -37.69
CA ILE A 426 103.77 29.77 -36.86
C ILE A 426 102.55 30.10 -36.00
N ILE A 427 102.55 31.26 -35.32
CA ILE A 427 101.44 31.72 -34.47
C ILE A 427 100.13 31.83 -35.27
N ALA A 428 100.18 32.39 -36.49
CA ALA A 428 99.01 32.49 -37.37
C ALA A 428 98.43 31.10 -37.75
N LYS A 429 99.30 30.10 -38.00
CA LYS A 429 98.86 28.72 -38.30
C LYS A 429 98.26 28.03 -37.08
N GLU A 430 98.71 28.35 -35.87
CA GLU A 430 98.20 27.76 -34.64
C GLU A 430 96.85 28.37 -34.23
N ALA A 431 96.68 29.68 -34.42
CA ALA A 431 95.40 30.38 -34.26
C ALA A 431 94.32 29.81 -35.20
N ALA A 432 94.61 29.69 -36.50
CA ALA A 432 93.68 29.13 -37.49
C ALA A 432 93.27 27.68 -37.18
N LYS A 433 94.21 26.85 -36.66
CA LYS A 433 93.90 25.49 -36.20
C LYS A 433 93.02 25.46 -34.95
N LYS A 434 93.05 26.49 -34.11
CA LYS A 434 92.18 26.59 -32.93
C LYS A 434 90.77 26.99 -33.34
N GLU A 435 90.65 28.01 -34.19
CA GLU A 435 89.37 28.49 -34.74
C GLU A 435 88.59 27.35 -35.43
N GLN A 436 89.25 26.56 -36.27
CA GLN A 436 88.63 25.39 -36.91
C GLN A 436 88.11 24.35 -35.91
N ARG A 437 88.82 24.08 -34.80
CA ARG A 437 88.35 23.13 -33.76
C ARG A 437 87.14 23.67 -33.00
N ASP A 438 87.14 24.96 -32.69
CA ASP A 438 86.03 25.59 -31.98
C ASP A 438 84.77 25.65 -32.89
N ASP A 439 84.94 25.90 -34.20
CA ASP A 439 83.86 25.81 -35.20
C ASP A 439 83.29 24.40 -35.36
N ASP A 440 84.14 23.37 -35.47
CA ASP A 440 83.67 21.98 -35.59
C ASP A 440 82.95 21.50 -34.31
N ARG A 441 83.41 21.94 -33.13
CA ARG A 441 82.70 21.71 -31.87
C ARG A 441 81.33 22.39 -31.87
N ASN A 442 81.28 23.65 -32.29
CA ASN A 442 80.02 24.41 -32.41
C ASN A 442 79.05 23.78 -33.42
N ARG A 443 79.53 23.12 -34.48
CA ARG A 443 78.69 22.33 -35.40
C ARG A 443 78.13 21.08 -34.71
N ALA A 444 79.00 20.28 -34.10
CA ALA A 444 78.60 19.04 -33.40
C ALA A 444 77.57 19.29 -32.29
N ASP A 445 77.76 20.34 -31.48
CA ASP A 445 76.80 20.70 -30.41
C ASP A 445 75.46 21.19 -30.98
N LYS A 446 75.46 21.94 -32.10
CA LYS A 446 74.22 22.35 -32.79
C LYS A 446 73.46 21.16 -33.37
N GLU A 447 74.16 20.21 -33.99
CA GLU A 447 73.58 18.98 -34.54
C GLU A 447 72.98 18.11 -33.43
N LYS A 448 73.69 17.95 -32.30
CA LYS A 448 73.18 17.24 -31.12
C LYS A 448 71.92 17.89 -30.56
N ILE A 449 71.90 19.22 -30.38
CA ILE A 449 70.71 19.96 -29.93
C ILE A 449 69.54 19.81 -30.92
N ALA A 450 69.81 19.78 -32.23
CA ALA A 450 68.78 19.55 -33.24
C ALA A 450 68.21 18.12 -33.16
N HIS A 451 69.08 17.11 -33.03
CA HIS A 451 68.71 15.71 -32.85
C HIS A 451 67.85 15.50 -31.59
N ASP A 452 68.28 16.02 -30.44
CA ASP A 452 67.57 15.87 -29.17
C ASP A 452 66.18 16.55 -29.21
N LYS A 453 66.07 17.72 -29.87
CA LYS A 453 64.77 18.37 -30.13
C LYS A 453 63.85 17.52 -31.00
N VAL A 454 64.37 16.81 -32.00
CA VAL A 454 63.57 15.88 -32.84
C VAL A 454 63.13 14.66 -32.02
N MET A 455 64.01 14.08 -31.21
CA MET A 455 63.69 12.94 -30.35
C MET A 455 62.62 13.29 -29.30
N MET A 456 62.75 14.44 -28.63
CA MET A 456 61.73 14.92 -27.68
C MET A 456 60.38 15.19 -28.35
N LYS A 457 60.36 15.75 -29.58
CA LYS A 457 59.12 15.90 -30.36
C LYS A 457 58.48 14.56 -30.70
N LYS A 458 59.26 13.55 -31.13
CA LYS A 458 58.76 12.20 -31.40
C LYS A 458 58.21 11.52 -30.14
N LEU A 459 58.90 11.65 -29.01
CA LEU A 459 58.48 11.08 -27.72
C LEU A 459 57.17 11.73 -27.21
N ASN A 460 57.07 13.06 -27.28
CA ASN A 460 55.84 13.78 -26.92
C ASN A 460 54.66 13.42 -27.85
N ALA A 461 54.90 13.26 -29.15
CA ALA A 461 53.88 12.82 -30.10
C ALA A 461 53.38 11.40 -29.78
N ARG A 462 54.30 10.48 -29.44
CA ARG A 462 53.97 9.11 -29.01
C ARG A 462 53.16 9.10 -27.71
N LEU A 463 53.57 9.85 -26.68
CA LEU A 463 52.81 9.96 -25.43
C LEU A 463 51.40 10.52 -25.65
N LEU A 464 51.24 11.47 -26.57
CA LEU A 464 49.93 12.01 -26.94
C LEU A 464 49.06 10.97 -27.66
N GLN A 465 49.64 10.15 -28.54
CA GLN A 465 48.95 9.04 -29.21
C GLN A 465 48.54 7.95 -28.21
N GLU A 466 49.45 7.53 -27.32
CA GLU A 466 49.16 6.55 -26.28
C GLU A 466 48.06 7.04 -25.32
N LYS A 467 48.06 8.34 -24.96
CA LYS A 467 46.96 8.92 -24.19
C LYS A 467 45.64 8.87 -24.96
N LYS A 468 45.60 9.33 -26.21
CA LYS A 468 44.38 9.27 -27.04
C LYS A 468 43.82 7.84 -27.16
N ALA A 469 44.69 6.85 -27.36
CA ALA A 469 44.29 5.45 -27.44
C ALA A 469 43.68 4.93 -26.12
N ARG A 470 44.19 5.37 -24.96
CA ARG A 470 43.57 5.08 -23.65
C ARG A 470 42.22 5.78 -23.50
N ASP A 471 42.15 7.08 -23.76
CA ASP A 471 40.91 7.88 -23.70
C ASP A 471 39.82 7.30 -24.63
N GLU A 472 40.19 6.78 -25.81
CA GLU A 472 39.29 6.13 -26.77
C GLU A 472 38.88 4.72 -26.30
N HIS A 473 39.80 3.95 -25.74
CA HIS A 473 39.50 2.63 -25.16
C HIS A 473 38.54 2.74 -23.96
N GLU A 474 38.77 3.69 -23.04
CA GLU A 474 37.89 3.99 -21.91
C GLU A 474 36.49 4.38 -22.40
N LYS A 475 36.37 5.32 -23.35
CA LYS A 475 35.07 5.68 -23.97
C LYS A 475 34.37 4.50 -24.63
N SER A 476 35.11 3.60 -25.28
CA SER A 476 34.56 2.37 -25.85
C SER A 476 34.03 1.43 -24.77
N MET A 477 34.74 1.29 -23.65
CA MET A 477 34.30 0.48 -22.50
C MET A 477 33.08 1.08 -21.80
N GLU A 478 33.06 2.40 -21.58
CA GLU A 478 31.89 3.13 -21.07
C GLU A 478 30.68 2.97 -21.99
N ALA A 479 30.85 3.15 -23.31
CA ALA A 479 29.76 2.99 -24.28
C ALA A 479 29.18 1.57 -24.28
N LYS A 480 30.04 0.53 -24.17
CA LYS A 480 29.60 -0.86 -23.99
C LYS A 480 28.84 -1.06 -22.68
N PHE A 481 29.34 -0.50 -21.58
CA PHE A 481 28.68 -0.57 -20.28
C PHE A 481 27.30 0.11 -20.28
N TYR A 482 27.19 1.32 -20.83
CA TYR A 482 25.91 2.00 -21.00
C TYR A 482 24.95 1.24 -21.91
N SER A 483 25.44 0.57 -22.96
CA SER A 483 24.63 -0.30 -23.81
C SER A 483 24.12 -1.53 -23.06
N SER A 484 24.96 -2.20 -22.25
CA SER A 484 24.55 -3.35 -21.42
C SER A 484 23.49 -2.93 -20.39
N MET A 485 23.76 -1.87 -19.64
CA MET A 485 22.81 -1.31 -18.66
C MET A 485 21.48 -0.90 -19.32
N LYS A 486 21.49 -0.40 -20.56
CA LYS A 486 20.26 -0.11 -21.30
C LYS A 486 19.49 -1.38 -21.65
N GLN A 487 20.18 -2.40 -22.17
CA GLN A 487 19.57 -3.70 -22.52
C GLN A 487 19.02 -4.43 -21.28
N GLU A 488 19.75 -4.42 -20.16
CA GLU A 488 19.32 -4.99 -18.88
C GLU A 488 18.07 -4.28 -18.34
N ASN A 489 18.01 -2.95 -18.41
CA ASN A 489 16.82 -2.18 -18.03
C ASN A 489 15.63 -2.46 -18.97
N GLU A 490 15.84 -2.52 -20.28
CA GLU A 490 14.80 -2.88 -21.25
C GLU A 490 14.27 -4.30 -21.02
N HIS A 491 15.15 -5.25 -20.71
CA HIS A 491 14.80 -6.62 -20.36
C HIS A 491 14.04 -6.69 -19.01
N ALA A 492 14.46 -5.94 -18.00
CA ALA A 492 13.76 -5.86 -16.71
C ALA A 492 12.33 -5.31 -16.87
N ILE A 493 12.15 -4.24 -17.66
CA ILE A 493 10.84 -3.66 -17.98
C ILE A 493 9.98 -4.66 -18.78
N SER A 494 10.58 -5.39 -19.73
CA SER A 494 9.88 -6.43 -20.49
C SER A 494 9.39 -7.57 -19.58
N MET A 495 10.26 -8.06 -18.68
CA MET A 495 9.92 -9.10 -17.71
C MET A 495 8.87 -8.65 -16.68
N GLU A 496 8.87 -7.37 -16.30
CA GLU A 496 7.81 -6.81 -15.44
C GLU A 496 6.46 -6.76 -16.17
N LYS A 497 6.43 -6.29 -17.43
CA LYS A 497 5.22 -6.31 -18.27
C LYS A 497 4.67 -7.72 -18.46
N MET A 498 5.53 -8.70 -18.79
CA MET A 498 5.11 -10.10 -18.93
C MET A 498 4.53 -10.66 -17.60
N LYS A 499 5.13 -10.33 -16.46
CA LYS A 499 4.58 -10.68 -15.13
C LYS A 499 3.22 -10.01 -14.87
N GLU A 500 3.03 -8.76 -15.31
CA GLU A 500 1.76 -8.05 -15.19
C GLU A 500 0.67 -8.65 -16.10
N GLU A 501 1.01 -8.99 -17.34
CA GLU A 501 0.13 -9.67 -18.29
C GLU A 501 -0.26 -11.07 -17.80
N ASN A 502 0.69 -11.87 -17.32
CA ASN A 502 0.42 -13.17 -16.71
C ASN A 502 -0.48 -13.05 -15.47
N ARG A 503 -0.30 -12.02 -14.63
CA ARG A 503 -1.20 -11.72 -13.50
C ARG A 503 -2.61 -11.33 -13.99
N LYS A 504 -2.72 -10.53 -15.05
CA LYS A 504 -4.02 -10.17 -15.67
C LYS A 504 -4.71 -11.41 -16.23
N GLN A 505 -4.02 -12.25 -17.01
CA GLN A 505 -4.56 -13.49 -17.56
C GLN A 505 -5.01 -14.45 -16.46
N ALA A 506 -4.20 -14.66 -15.41
CA ALA A 506 -4.58 -15.47 -14.26
C ALA A 506 -5.82 -14.91 -13.53
N ALA A 507 -5.94 -13.58 -13.40
CA ALA A 507 -7.12 -12.94 -12.83
C ALA A 507 -8.37 -13.04 -13.72
N TYR A 508 -8.21 -13.03 -15.06
CA TYR A 508 -9.30 -13.31 -16.00
C TYR A 508 -9.76 -14.77 -15.90
N ALA A 509 -8.84 -15.73 -15.94
CA ALA A 509 -9.15 -17.16 -15.79
C ALA A 509 -9.80 -17.47 -14.43
N TYR A 510 -9.41 -16.78 -13.35
CA TYR A 510 -10.08 -16.89 -12.05
C TYR A 510 -11.51 -16.33 -12.08
N LYS A 511 -11.72 -15.16 -12.69
CA LYS A 511 -13.07 -14.58 -12.88
C LYS A 511 -13.97 -15.47 -13.74
N GLU A 512 -13.42 -16.11 -14.76
CA GLU A 512 -14.13 -17.04 -15.63
C GLU A 512 -14.54 -18.31 -14.87
N LYS A 513 -13.63 -18.93 -14.11
CA LYS A 513 -13.95 -20.04 -13.19
C LYS A 513 -15.02 -19.65 -12.17
N LEU A 514 -14.98 -18.43 -11.63
CA LEU A 514 -16.00 -17.94 -10.69
C LEU A 514 -17.37 -17.77 -11.38
N LYS A 515 -17.41 -17.28 -12.63
CA LYS A 515 -18.64 -17.22 -13.44
C LYS A 515 -19.19 -18.62 -13.75
N GLN A 516 -18.32 -19.58 -14.10
CA GLN A 516 -18.71 -20.98 -14.29
C GLN A 516 -19.31 -21.56 -13.01
N GLN A 517 -18.67 -21.37 -11.84
CA GLN A 517 -19.24 -21.79 -10.55
C GLN A 517 -20.59 -21.12 -10.23
N GLN A 518 -20.77 -19.85 -10.60
CA GLN A 518 -22.07 -19.17 -10.45
C GLN A 518 -23.13 -19.75 -11.38
N LEU A 519 -22.79 -20.03 -12.64
CA LEU A 519 -23.68 -20.71 -13.59
C LEU A 519 -24.00 -22.13 -13.15
N ASP A 520 -23.01 -22.92 -12.70
CA ASP A 520 -23.22 -24.27 -12.17
C ASP A 520 -24.12 -24.25 -10.92
N ASN A 521 -23.96 -23.26 -10.05
CA ASN A 521 -24.83 -23.08 -8.89
C ASN A 521 -26.26 -22.68 -9.29
N LEU A 522 -26.42 -21.84 -10.32
CA LEU A 522 -27.74 -21.51 -10.89
C LEU A 522 -28.38 -22.70 -11.62
N PHE A 523 -27.60 -23.49 -12.36
CA PHE A 523 -28.07 -24.74 -12.94
C PHE A 523 -28.44 -25.75 -11.85
N ARG A 524 -27.70 -25.82 -10.73
CA ARG A 524 -28.04 -26.67 -9.58
C ARG A 524 -29.26 -26.17 -8.80
N SER A 525 -29.47 -24.86 -8.64
CA SER A 525 -30.67 -24.33 -8.00
C SER A 525 -31.90 -24.52 -8.89
N ASN A 526 -31.78 -24.20 -10.19
CA ASN A 526 -32.86 -24.42 -11.15
C ASN A 526 -33.13 -25.91 -11.35
N ALA A 527 -32.10 -26.76 -11.28
CA ALA A 527 -32.26 -28.21 -11.24
C ALA A 527 -32.86 -28.69 -9.92
N ALA A 528 -32.69 -28.01 -8.79
CA ALA A 528 -33.39 -28.33 -7.55
C ALA A 528 -34.87 -27.90 -7.61
N GLU A 529 -35.18 -26.78 -8.26
CA GLU A 529 -36.55 -26.31 -8.50
C GLU A 529 -37.29 -27.15 -9.55
N THR A 530 -36.59 -27.65 -10.57
CA THR A 530 -37.17 -28.56 -11.59
C THR A 530 -37.11 -30.04 -11.20
N ASN A 531 -36.17 -30.45 -10.34
CA ASN A 531 -36.22 -31.74 -9.62
C ASN A 531 -37.17 -31.66 -8.42
N LEU A 532 -38.42 -31.31 -8.70
CA LEU A 532 -39.59 -31.86 -8.00
C LEU A 532 -39.80 -33.36 -8.33
N ALA A 533 -38.75 -34.02 -8.86
CA ALA A 533 -38.67 -35.45 -9.04
C ALA A 533 -38.49 -36.10 -7.66
N VAL A 534 -39.58 -36.72 -7.20
CA VAL A 534 -39.65 -37.66 -6.06
C VAL A 534 -38.38 -38.54 -6.03
N SER A 535 -37.71 -38.59 -4.87
CA SER A 535 -36.42 -39.27 -4.68
C SER A 535 -36.46 -40.70 -5.22
N GLU A 536 -35.35 -41.23 -5.74
CA GLU A 536 -35.30 -42.58 -6.30
C GLU A 536 -35.78 -43.64 -5.28
N THR A 537 -35.47 -43.45 -3.99
CA THR A 537 -35.96 -44.27 -2.88
C THR A 537 -37.46 -44.13 -2.63
N GLU A 538 -38.01 -42.92 -2.69
CA GLU A 538 -39.46 -42.65 -2.57
C GLU A 538 -40.23 -43.16 -3.79
N ARG A 539 -39.61 -43.10 -4.98
CA ARG A 539 -40.13 -43.64 -6.24
C ARG A 539 -40.18 -45.17 -6.20
N LEU A 540 -39.20 -45.81 -5.55
CA LEU A 540 -39.18 -47.26 -5.32
C LEU A 540 -40.28 -47.68 -4.33
N MET A 541 -40.41 -46.99 -3.19
CA MET A 541 -41.45 -47.26 -2.18
C MET A 541 -42.87 -47.08 -2.75
N ASN A 542 -43.07 -46.07 -3.60
CA ASN A 542 -44.35 -45.81 -4.25
C ASN A 542 -44.51 -46.49 -5.62
N SER A 543 -43.61 -47.40 -6.03
CA SER A 543 -43.60 -48.02 -7.37
C SER A 543 -44.94 -48.65 -7.74
N LYS A 544 -45.55 -49.43 -6.84
CA LYS A 544 -46.89 -50.02 -7.03
C LYS A 544 -48.01 -48.99 -7.23
N LEU A 545 -47.86 -47.78 -6.68
CA LEU A 545 -48.81 -46.68 -6.87
C LEU A 545 -48.61 -46.03 -8.25
N PHE A 546 -47.35 -45.85 -8.66
CA PHE A 546 -46.99 -45.35 -9.98
C PHE A 546 -47.35 -46.34 -11.11
N GLU A 547 -47.26 -47.65 -10.88
CA GLU A 547 -47.75 -48.66 -11.83
C GLU A 547 -49.27 -48.62 -11.97
N LYS A 548 -50.02 -48.57 -10.85
CA LYS A 548 -51.48 -48.37 -10.89
C LYS A 548 -51.86 -47.12 -11.66
N LEU A 549 -51.15 -46.01 -11.46
CA LEU A 549 -51.37 -44.77 -12.22
C LEU A 549 -51.07 -44.94 -13.73
N LYS A 550 -50.10 -45.77 -14.14
CA LYS A 550 -49.85 -46.05 -15.56
C LYS A 550 -50.95 -46.90 -16.21
N THR A 551 -51.54 -47.84 -15.47
CA THR A 551 -52.58 -48.74 -15.99
C THR A 551 -53.99 -48.12 -15.94
N ASP A 552 -54.30 -47.36 -14.88
CA ASP A 552 -55.65 -46.81 -14.65
C ASP A 552 -55.78 -45.41 -15.26
N LYS A 553 -56.23 -45.39 -16.52
CA LYS A 553 -56.47 -44.16 -17.29
C LYS A 553 -57.60 -43.29 -16.70
N GLU A 554 -58.56 -43.88 -15.99
CA GLU A 554 -59.61 -43.09 -15.32
C GLU A 554 -59.05 -42.30 -14.14
N LEU A 555 -58.14 -42.90 -13.38
CA LEU A 555 -57.49 -42.25 -12.26
C LEU A 555 -56.61 -41.08 -12.73
N ILE A 556 -55.89 -41.22 -13.85
CA ILE A 556 -55.18 -40.11 -14.51
C ILE A 556 -56.16 -38.99 -14.85
N HIS A 557 -57.29 -39.27 -15.52
CA HIS A 557 -58.26 -38.24 -15.88
C HIS A 557 -58.92 -37.57 -14.66
N LYS A 558 -59.17 -38.31 -13.58
CA LYS A 558 -59.67 -37.76 -12.30
C LYS A 558 -58.63 -36.85 -11.63
N MET A 559 -57.34 -37.18 -11.71
CA MET A 559 -56.26 -36.29 -11.23
C MET A 559 -56.10 -35.05 -12.11
N GLN A 560 -56.10 -35.20 -13.44
CA GLN A 560 -56.02 -34.08 -14.38
C GLN A 560 -57.16 -33.09 -14.16
N ARG A 561 -58.41 -33.54 -14.03
CA ARG A 561 -59.56 -32.65 -13.73
C ARG A 561 -59.49 -31.94 -12.36
N LYS A 562 -58.64 -32.39 -11.44
CA LYS A 562 -58.38 -31.71 -10.16
C LYS A 562 -57.14 -30.80 -10.18
N PHE A 563 -56.20 -31.05 -11.10
CA PHE A 563 -54.98 -30.25 -11.28
C PHE A 563 -55.09 -29.20 -12.39
N GLU A 564 -56.08 -29.32 -13.28
CA GLU A 564 -56.40 -28.29 -14.25
C GLU A 564 -56.86 -27.03 -13.49
N PRO A 565 -56.07 -25.94 -13.49
CA PRO A 565 -56.43 -24.75 -12.76
C PRO A 565 -57.70 -24.18 -13.39
N VAL A 566 -58.77 -24.07 -12.60
CA VAL A 566 -60.02 -23.40 -13.00
C VAL A 566 -59.64 -22.05 -13.59
N LYS A 567 -59.79 -21.90 -14.92
CA LYS A 567 -59.34 -20.70 -15.64
C LYS A 567 -59.95 -19.46 -14.97
N PRO A 568 -59.13 -18.54 -14.41
CA PRO A 568 -59.63 -17.32 -13.77
C PRO A 568 -60.01 -16.31 -14.86
N GLY A 569 -61.04 -16.65 -15.64
CA GLY A 569 -61.38 -15.98 -16.90
C GLY A 569 -62.82 -16.26 -17.27
N LEU A 570 -63.74 -15.59 -16.55
CA LEU A 570 -65.09 -15.20 -17.00
C LEU A 570 -65.80 -14.31 -15.95
N ALA A 571 -65.45 -14.41 -14.65
CA ALA A 571 -66.04 -13.58 -13.60
C ALA A 571 -65.47 -12.14 -13.52
N SER A 572 -64.29 -11.87 -14.10
CA SER A 572 -63.59 -10.58 -13.95
C SER A 572 -63.95 -9.51 -15.00
N GLN A 573 -64.73 -9.83 -16.05
CA GLN A 573 -65.03 -8.86 -17.12
C GLN A 573 -66.19 -7.90 -16.78
N ARG A 574 -67.17 -8.30 -15.97
CA ARG A 574 -68.27 -7.41 -15.54
C ARG A 574 -67.88 -6.30 -14.55
N ALA A 575 -66.68 -6.34 -13.98
CA ALA A 575 -66.21 -5.33 -13.02
C ALA A 575 -65.38 -4.18 -13.64
N ARG A 576 -65.10 -4.21 -14.96
CA ARG A 576 -64.26 -3.20 -15.63
C ARG A 576 -64.98 -2.27 -16.61
N GLU A 577 -66.27 -2.50 -16.86
CA GLU A 577 -67.09 -1.63 -17.73
C GLU A 577 -67.81 -0.51 -16.96
N SER A 578 -67.80 -0.54 -15.62
CA SER A 578 -68.45 0.47 -14.76
C SER A 578 -67.58 1.68 -14.40
N ALA A 579 -66.34 1.77 -14.90
CA ALA A 579 -65.34 2.75 -14.43
C ALA A 579 -64.70 3.58 -15.57
N ARG A 580 -65.46 3.88 -16.63
CA ARG A 580 -65.08 4.83 -17.68
C ARG A 580 -66.23 5.80 -18.00
N GLY A 581 -66.39 6.80 -17.15
CA GLY A 581 -67.22 7.98 -17.36
C GLY A 581 -66.62 9.19 -16.65
N GLY A 582 -66.32 10.26 -17.38
CA GLY A 582 -65.45 11.38 -16.95
C GLY A 582 -63.96 10.99 -17.03
N GLY A 583 -63.06 11.71 -17.72
CA GLY A 583 -63.05 13.12 -18.14
C GLY A 583 -62.15 13.92 -17.19
N GLY A 584 -61.03 14.52 -17.61
CA GLY A 584 -60.36 14.52 -18.92
C GLY A 584 -59.06 15.36 -18.86
N VAL A 585 -58.61 15.87 -20.03
CA VAL A 585 -57.59 16.93 -20.22
C VAL A 585 -56.09 16.53 -20.15
N ALA A 586 -55.28 17.20 -20.99
CA ALA A 586 -53.81 17.18 -21.18
C ALA A 586 -53.25 15.92 -21.88
N ASP A 587 -52.84 15.97 -23.16
CA ASP A 587 -51.62 16.62 -23.73
C ASP A 587 -50.34 15.76 -23.54
N LEU A 588 -49.43 15.55 -24.50
CA LEU A 588 -49.30 15.99 -25.90
C LEU A 588 -48.34 15.00 -26.64
N VAL A 589 -48.50 14.81 -27.96
CA VAL A 589 -47.45 14.47 -28.99
C VAL A 589 -46.20 13.69 -28.48
N ARG A 590 -45.91 12.41 -28.77
CA ARG A 590 -45.97 11.61 -30.03
C ARG A 590 -45.35 12.30 -31.26
N MET A 591 -44.04 12.13 -31.51
CA MET A 591 -43.50 11.88 -32.87
C MET A 591 -42.14 11.16 -32.86
N SER A 592 -41.92 10.45 -33.97
CA SER A 592 -40.84 9.57 -34.42
C SER A 592 -39.37 9.98 -34.20
N GLY A 593 -38.47 8.99 -34.28
CA GLY A 593 -37.03 9.19 -34.47
C GLY A 593 -36.28 7.91 -34.87
N GLU A 594 -36.44 7.47 -36.13
CA GLU A 594 -35.44 6.62 -36.78
C GLU A 594 -34.17 7.44 -37.11
N GLU A 595 -33.14 6.75 -37.62
CA GLU A 595 -31.82 7.28 -38.06
C GLU A 595 -30.83 7.73 -36.96
N ARG A 596 -29.73 6.97 -36.81
CA ARG A 596 -28.47 7.31 -37.51
C ARG A 596 -27.37 6.27 -37.30
N ALA A 597 -26.89 5.72 -38.41
CA ALA A 597 -25.58 5.06 -38.49
C ALA A 597 -24.55 6.00 -39.17
N LYS A 598 -23.26 5.64 -39.02
CA LYS A 598 -22.08 6.15 -39.77
C LYS A 598 -21.54 7.56 -39.45
N LYS A 599 -20.37 7.59 -38.77
CA LYS A 599 -19.11 8.31 -39.11
C LYS A 599 -18.14 8.12 -37.92
N VAL A 600 -17.11 7.27 -37.99
CA VAL A 600 -15.81 7.43 -38.70
C VAL A 600 -14.94 8.58 -38.15
N SER A 601 -14.05 8.23 -37.20
CA SER A 601 -12.61 8.57 -37.14
C SER A 601 -12.14 10.06 -37.08
N PRO A 602 -10.84 10.36 -36.87
CA PRO A 602 -9.92 9.82 -35.85
C PRO A 602 -9.06 10.92 -35.15
N LEU A 603 -8.12 10.47 -34.30
CA LEU A 603 -6.87 11.13 -33.86
C LEU A 603 -6.63 12.62 -34.22
N LYS A 604 -6.37 13.44 -33.18
CA LYS A 604 -5.37 14.53 -33.27
C LYS A 604 -4.34 14.48 -32.14
N ARG A 605 -3.16 13.94 -32.47
CA ARG A 605 -1.88 14.25 -31.81
C ARG A 605 -1.75 15.77 -31.68
N ARG A 606 -1.30 16.29 -30.52
CA ARG A 606 -0.71 17.63 -30.43
C ARG A 606 0.77 17.49 -30.09
N LYS A 607 1.63 17.88 -31.04
CA LYS A 607 3.10 17.83 -30.91
C LYS A 607 3.60 18.92 -29.96
N ASN A 608 4.75 18.65 -29.36
CA ASN A 608 5.67 19.65 -28.80
C ASN A 608 5.85 20.82 -29.78
N ARG A 609 5.97 22.04 -29.24
CA ARG A 609 6.62 23.15 -29.95
C ARG A 609 7.50 23.94 -28.98
N THR A 610 8.79 23.65 -29.06
CA THR A 610 9.86 24.52 -28.55
C THR A 610 9.87 25.86 -29.30
N ARG A 611 10.09 26.94 -28.55
CA ARG A 611 10.59 28.27 -28.97
C ARG A 611 10.71 29.10 -27.68
N ARG A 612 11.73 29.93 -27.48
CA ARG A 612 12.96 30.14 -28.27
C ARG A 612 14.05 30.62 -27.32
#